data_AF-A0A8S9B1P9-F1
#
_entry.id   AF-A0A8S9B1P9-F1
#
_cell.length_a   1.000
_cell.length_b   1.000
_cell.length_c   1.000
_cell.angle_alpha   90.00
_cell.angle_beta   90.00
_cell.angle_gamma   90.00
#
_symmetry.space_group_name_H-M   'P 1'
#
loop_
_entity.id
_entity.type
_entity.pdbx_description
1 polymer ?
#
loop_
_entity_poly.entity_id
_entity_poly.type
_entity_poly.pdbx_seq_one_letter_code
_entity_poly.pdbx_strand_id
1 'polypeptide(L)'
;MTSLPIFAAADAAILTAQNLIQPAARRRRQISGSLMFSEASSSSENSADSGVGLNASFIVPEYIESVETLEYIGWGEEKAADIWARWEIVKQTESNEATLQQHFLEYALSAVPDLKLEDRQEDWDAEMLNWGVKAELRAAIMDEAYTNIRLTESAQYWVKDTMEIRYLSLERLQRDSQMRVQTSATSTSNTTDTRENPVVITQSATSSTVPGRLALYKAIAKDRVGQDPTGKISIESLVSGTPSDFRGVGGTTLYFTPTLKVAEHYRGYIRRRYNGAAPLMLELSVTNSFIEAIPPYILSFGDLWKEIVYTSRRGLLLRGDLKRIHRLPLIIAPIAQSHNRTISSLDDYHQISSVRHVLYVEDSEAIQYVFQGDDMLYRLEEYGEVRLVSETSISAS
;
A
#
# COMPACT_ATOMS: atom_id res chain seq x y z
N MET A 1 22.90 -16.30 12.34
CA MET A 1 22.94 -14.84 12.56
C MET A 1 21.89 -14.47 13.60
N THR A 2 22.17 -13.51 14.49
CA THR A 2 21.20 -13.05 15.49
C THR A 2 20.17 -12.12 14.82
N SER A 3 18.88 -12.36 15.06
CA SER A 3 17.80 -11.51 14.53
C SER A 3 17.96 -10.06 15.01
N LEU A 4 17.68 -9.10 14.12
CA LEU A 4 17.84 -7.67 14.43
C LEU A 4 16.67 -7.18 15.31
N PRO A 5 16.95 -6.48 16.42
CA PRO A 5 15.89 -5.89 17.24
C PRO A 5 15.18 -4.77 16.47
N ILE A 6 13.90 -4.56 16.73
CA ILE A 6 13.15 -3.42 16.15
C ILE A 6 13.68 -2.11 16.72
N PHE A 7 13.91 -2.01 18.02
CA PHE A 7 14.50 -0.80 18.61
C PHE A 7 15.97 -1.02 18.91
N ALA A 8 16.83 -0.14 18.40
CA ALA A 8 18.24 -0.13 18.78
C ALA A 8 18.37 0.09 20.29
N ALA A 9 19.32 -0.58 20.95
CA ALA A 9 19.41 -0.60 22.42
C ALA A 9 19.48 0.81 23.05
N ALA A 10 20.23 1.73 22.42
CA ALA A 10 20.35 3.11 22.89
C ALA A 10 19.04 3.91 22.76
N ASP A 11 18.36 3.79 21.61
CA ASP A 11 17.06 4.43 21.39
C ASP A 11 15.98 3.84 22.29
N ALA A 12 15.99 2.52 22.48
CA ALA A 12 15.07 1.84 23.39
C ALA A 12 15.17 2.39 24.82
N ALA A 13 16.39 2.62 25.34
CA ALA A 13 16.58 3.20 26.67
C ALA A 13 16.00 4.62 26.78
N ILE A 14 16.18 5.45 25.75
CA ILE A 14 15.64 6.83 25.70
C ILE A 14 14.10 6.78 25.66
N LEU A 15 13.53 5.98 24.76
CA LEU A 15 12.09 5.84 24.61
C LEU A 15 11.42 5.27 25.88
N THR A 16 12.08 4.36 26.59
CA THR A 16 11.60 3.86 27.90
C THR A 16 11.61 4.97 28.95
N ALA A 17 12.67 5.78 29.02
CA ALA A 17 12.72 6.92 29.94
C ALA A 17 11.62 7.97 29.65
N GLN A 18 11.18 8.07 28.39
CA GLN A 18 10.08 8.93 27.96
C GLN A 18 8.68 8.29 28.09
N ASN A 19 8.59 7.06 28.60
CA ASN A 19 7.35 6.26 28.65
C ASN A 19 6.69 6.01 27.27
N LEU A 20 7.46 6.08 26.19
CA LEU A 20 6.98 5.80 24.84
C LEU A 20 7.01 4.31 24.53
N ILE A 21 7.85 3.53 25.21
CA ILE A 21 7.85 2.06 25.14
C ILE A 21 8.01 1.44 26.53
N GLN A 22 7.39 0.29 26.74
CA GLN A 22 7.54 -0.52 27.96
C GLN A 22 8.72 -1.51 27.83
N PRO A 23 9.24 -2.08 28.93
CA PRO A 23 10.17 -3.20 28.86
C PRO A 23 9.58 -4.38 28.09
N ALA A 24 10.43 -5.14 27.38
CA ALA A 24 9.95 -6.31 26.66
C ALA A 24 9.48 -7.40 27.65
N ALA A 25 8.28 -7.93 27.42
CA ALA A 25 7.74 -9.08 28.13
C ALA A 25 7.42 -10.17 27.11
N ARG A 26 8.00 -11.36 27.29
CA ARG A 26 7.85 -12.49 26.35
C ARG A 26 8.17 -12.11 24.90
N ARG A 27 9.30 -11.42 24.69
CA ARG A 27 9.76 -10.93 23.36
C ARG A 27 8.77 -10.02 22.62
N ARG A 28 7.87 -9.38 23.36
CA ARG A 28 6.96 -8.36 22.83
C ARG A 28 7.12 -7.09 23.63
N ARG A 29 6.84 -5.96 22.99
CA ARG A 29 6.94 -4.65 23.58
C ARG A 29 5.66 -3.87 23.36
N GLN A 30 5.14 -3.25 24.41
CA GLN A 30 4.08 -2.27 24.29
C GLN A 30 4.68 -0.92 23.95
N ILE A 31 4.15 -0.25 22.93
CA ILE A 31 4.61 1.04 22.43
C ILE A 31 3.45 2.04 22.36
N SER A 32 3.76 3.32 22.52
CA SER A 32 2.82 4.42 22.34
C SER A 32 2.39 4.53 20.87
N GLY A 33 1.13 4.88 20.63
CA GLY A 33 0.62 5.19 19.31
C GLY A 33 1.37 6.33 18.64
N SER A 34 1.93 7.27 19.41
CA SER A 34 2.78 8.34 18.85
C SER A 34 3.94 7.78 18.02
N LEU A 35 4.58 6.67 18.42
CA LEU A 35 5.64 6.02 17.64
C LEU A 35 5.11 5.31 16.40
N MET A 36 3.88 4.76 16.47
CA MET A 36 3.25 4.12 15.31
C MET A 36 2.79 5.12 14.27
N PHE A 37 2.43 6.33 14.68
CA PHE A 37 1.87 7.34 13.80
C PHE A 37 2.84 8.47 13.46
N SER A 38 3.98 8.60 14.18
CA SER A 38 4.96 9.66 13.98
C SER A 38 5.37 9.78 12.51
N GLU A 39 5.45 11.01 12.04
CA GLU A 39 6.20 11.34 10.84
C GLU A 39 7.66 11.54 11.25
N ALA A 40 8.59 10.81 10.63
CA ALA A 40 10.00 10.91 10.97
C ALA A 40 10.65 12.23 10.51
N SER A 41 9.94 13.08 9.74
CA SER A 41 10.55 14.17 8.97
C SER A 41 9.74 15.47 8.88
N SER A 42 8.99 15.86 9.90
CA SER A 42 8.43 17.23 9.95
C SER A 42 8.71 17.90 11.29
N SER A 43 9.74 18.75 11.28
CA SER A 43 9.93 19.78 12.30
C SER A 43 8.78 20.78 12.20
N SER A 44 8.00 20.88 13.29
CA SER A 44 7.10 21.98 13.61
C SER A 44 5.97 22.26 12.61
N GLU A 45 4.75 21.80 12.93
CA GLU A 45 3.57 22.67 13.11
C GLU A 45 2.31 21.84 13.46
N ASN A 46 1.73 22.14 14.62
CA ASN A 46 0.35 21.91 15.06
C ASN A 46 -0.41 20.69 14.48
N SER A 47 -0.16 19.50 15.05
CA SER A 47 -1.09 18.37 14.95
C SER A 47 -2.31 18.65 15.84
N ALA A 48 -3.30 19.32 15.26
CA ALA A 48 -4.65 19.36 15.80
C ALA A 48 -5.45 18.21 15.18
N ASP A 49 -5.90 17.32 16.07
CA ASP A 49 -7.14 16.56 15.92
C ASP A 49 -7.17 15.47 14.83
N SER A 50 -6.36 14.42 15.02
CA SER A 50 -6.80 13.08 14.63
C SER A 50 -7.46 12.47 15.86
N GLY A 51 -8.79 12.30 15.85
CA GLY A 51 -9.58 11.70 16.94
C GLY A 51 -9.24 10.24 17.31
N VAL A 52 -8.08 9.74 16.88
CA VAL A 52 -7.45 8.53 17.39
C VAL A 52 -6.79 8.90 18.71
N GLY A 53 -7.43 8.54 19.82
CA GLY A 53 -6.98 8.92 21.16
C GLY A 53 -5.47 8.71 21.33
N LEU A 54 -4.77 9.79 21.72
CA LEU A 54 -3.33 9.83 22.01
C LEU A 54 -2.85 8.78 23.04
N ASN A 55 -3.79 8.03 23.62
CA ASN A 55 -3.58 6.95 24.57
C ASN A 55 -3.59 5.55 23.91
N ALA A 56 -3.69 5.45 22.58
CA ALA A 56 -3.59 4.17 21.90
C ALA A 56 -2.20 3.55 22.17
N SER A 57 -2.17 2.28 22.53
CA SER A 57 -0.93 1.52 22.70
C SER A 57 -0.95 0.27 21.85
N PHE A 58 0.18 -0.07 21.26
CA PHE A 58 0.33 -1.20 20.36
C PHE A 58 1.32 -2.21 20.93
N ILE A 59 1.11 -3.49 20.65
CA ILE A 59 2.06 -4.54 20.99
C ILE A 59 2.81 -4.93 19.72
N VAL A 60 4.13 -4.75 19.72
CA VAL A 60 5.02 -5.13 18.61
C VAL A 60 6.00 -6.21 19.08
N PRO A 61 6.53 -7.04 18.16
CA PRO A 61 7.60 -7.97 18.49
C PRO A 61 8.89 -7.22 18.91
N GLU A 62 9.79 -7.91 19.59
CA GLU A 62 11.11 -7.38 19.94
C GLU A 62 12.09 -7.40 18.76
N TYR A 63 11.95 -8.40 17.90
CA TYR A 63 12.84 -8.65 16.76
C TYR A 63 12.05 -8.59 15.46
N ILE A 64 12.69 -8.15 14.38
CA ILE A 64 12.04 -8.06 13.07
C ILE A 64 11.74 -9.46 12.50
N GLU A 65 12.62 -10.43 12.72
CA GLU A 65 12.37 -11.83 12.41
C GLU A 65 12.18 -12.64 13.70
N SER A 66 10.94 -13.03 13.99
CA SER A 66 10.61 -13.94 15.08
C SER A 66 9.22 -14.58 14.88
N VAL A 67 8.89 -15.57 15.72
CA VAL A 67 7.53 -16.12 15.79
C VAL A 67 6.50 -15.05 16.18
N GLU A 68 6.87 -14.13 17.06
CA GLU A 68 6.01 -13.00 17.45
C GLU A 68 5.76 -12.04 16.27
N THR A 69 6.72 -11.89 15.34
CA THR A 69 6.48 -11.15 14.09
C THR A 69 5.44 -11.84 13.21
N LEU A 70 5.51 -13.16 13.05
CA LEU A 70 4.53 -13.92 12.27
C LEU A 70 3.12 -13.76 12.86
N GLU A 71 3.00 -13.81 14.18
CA GLU A 71 1.72 -13.54 14.85
C GLU A 71 1.25 -12.09 14.69
N TYR A 72 2.17 -11.12 14.74
CA TYR A 72 1.88 -9.71 14.58
C TYR A 72 1.30 -9.40 13.19
N ILE A 73 1.93 -9.93 12.14
CA ILE A 73 1.50 -9.68 10.76
C ILE A 73 0.16 -10.36 10.45
N GLY A 74 -0.23 -11.41 11.19
CA GLY A 74 -1.60 -11.94 11.13
C GLY A 74 -1.73 -13.46 11.16
N TRP A 75 -0.66 -14.21 11.39
CA TRP A 75 -0.76 -15.66 11.59
C TRP A 75 -1.31 -16.00 12.99
N GLY A 76 -2.05 -17.10 13.09
CA GLY A 76 -2.41 -17.70 14.38
C GLY A 76 -1.17 -18.32 15.04
N GLU A 77 -1.21 -18.48 16.36
CA GLU A 77 -0.07 -18.95 17.18
C GLU A 77 0.51 -20.28 16.69
N GLU A 78 -0.34 -21.29 16.46
CA GLU A 78 0.09 -22.59 15.95
C GLU A 78 0.76 -22.49 14.57
N LYS A 79 0.16 -21.72 13.66
CA LYS A 79 0.69 -21.56 12.30
C LYS A 79 1.97 -20.75 12.27
N ALA A 80 2.08 -19.72 13.10
CA ALA A 80 3.29 -18.93 13.29
C ALA A 80 4.44 -19.81 13.80
N ALA A 81 4.18 -20.69 14.77
CA ALA A 81 5.18 -21.63 15.29
C ALA A 81 5.66 -22.62 14.21
N ASP A 82 4.74 -23.17 13.40
CA ASP A 82 5.06 -24.03 12.25
C ASP A 82 5.95 -23.30 11.22
N ILE A 83 5.53 -22.12 10.77
CA ILE A 83 6.30 -21.33 9.79
C ILE A 83 7.68 -20.98 10.35
N TRP A 84 7.78 -20.58 11.62
CA TRP A 84 9.04 -20.26 12.27
C TRP A 84 9.98 -21.46 12.36
N ALA A 85 9.47 -22.63 12.76
CA ALA A 85 10.27 -23.84 12.84
C ALA A 85 10.88 -24.22 11.48
N ARG A 86 10.09 -24.08 10.40
CA ARG A 86 10.58 -24.33 9.04
C ARG A 86 11.56 -23.26 8.55
N TRP A 87 11.34 -21.99 8.87
CA TRP A 87 12.27 -20.90 8.58
C TRP A 87 13.64 -21.09 9.24
N GLU A 88 13.68 -21.54 10.50
CA GLU A 88 14.94 -21.83 11.21
C GLU A 88 15.75 -22.95 10.53
N ILE A 89 15.08 -23.97 9.97
CA ILE A 89 15.73 -25.02 9.20
C ILE A 89 16.34 -24.42 7.92
N VAL A 90 15.58 -23.63 7.16
CA VAL A 90 16.06 -22.98 5.93
C VAL A 90 17.29 -22.11 6.22
N LYS A 91 17.24 -21.26 7.25
CA LYS A 91 18.39 -20.43 7.66
C LYS A 91 19.62 -21.25 7.99
N GLN A 92 19.46 -22.38 8.68
CA GLN A 92 20.59 -23.25 9.05
C GLN A 92 21.20 -23.95 7.83
N THR A 93 20.37 -24.40 6.89
CA THR A 93 20.83 -25.07 5.67
C THR A 93 21.51 -24.08 4.71
N GLU A 94 20.89 -22.94 4.43
CA GLU A 94 21.40 -21.95 3.46
C GLU A 94 22.57 -21.12 3.99
N SER A 95 22.69 -20.94 5.31
CA SER A 95 23.88 -20.31 5.90
C SER A 95 25.17 -21.10 5.61
N ASN A 96 25.06 -22.39 5.23
CA ASN A 96 26.19 -23.20 4.81
C ASN A 96 26.49 -23.07 3.30
N GLU A 97 25.56 -22.51 2.52
CA GLU A 97 25.64 -22.42 1.05
C GLU A 97 25.85 -20.99 0.53
N ALA A 98 26.20 -20.04 1.40
CA ALA A 98 26.61 -18.66 1.10
C ALA A 98 25.58 -17.75 0.39
N THR A 99 24.39 -18.24 0.02
CA THR A 99 23.32 -17.40 -0.54
C THR A 99 21.97 -17.78 0.06
N LEU A 100 21.59 -17.08 1.13
CA LEU A 100 20.18 -17.05 1.54
C LEU A 100 19.43 -16.24 0.47
N GLN A 101 18.74 -16.93 -0.44
CA GLN A 101 18.09 -16.27 -1.59
C GLN A 101 16.72 -15.71 -1.23
N GLN A 102 16.07 -16.21 -0.17
CA GLN A 102 14.70 -15.86 0.16
C GLN A 102 14.62 -14.94 1.37
N HIS A 103 13.83 -13.86 1.27
CA HIS A 103 13.58 -12.94 2.38
C HIS A 103 12.55 -13.52 3.38
N PHE A 104 12.70 -13.21 4.68
CA PHE A 104 11.81 -13.71 5.74
C PHE A 104 10.32 -13.45 5.48
N LEU A 105 9.97 -12.22 5.07
CA LEU A 105 8.58 -11.88 4.75
C LEU A 105 8.07 -12.70 3.57
N GLU A 106 8.84 -12.83 2.50
CA GLU A 106 8.45 -13.61 1.33
C GLU A 106 8.20 -15.08 1.70
N TYR A 107 9.07 -15.65 2.54
CA TYR A 107 8.87 -16.98 3.10
C TYR A 107 7.57 -17.07 3.89
N ALA A 108 7.30 -16.12 4.78
CA ALA A 108 6.06 -16.09 5.55
C ALA A 108 4.81 -15.99 4.65
N LEU A 109 4.84 -15.14 3.63
CA LEU A 109 3.72 -14.95 2.69
C LEU A 109 3.49 -16.16 1.79
N SER A 110 4.53 -16.94 1.47
CA SER A 110 4.40 -18.19 0.72
C SER A 110 3.61 -19.28 1.45
N ALA A 111 3.42 -19.14 2.77
CA ALA A 111 2.57 -20.05 3.54
C ALA A 111 1.06 -19.85 3.24
N VAL A 112 0.68 -18.72 2.64
CA VAL A 112 -0.66 -18.53 2.08
C VAL A 112 -0.72 -19.33 0.77
N PRO A 113 -1.57 -20.37 0.66
CA PRO A 113 -1.56 -21.25 -0.50
C PRO A 113 -1.93 -20.52 -1.79
N ASP A 114 -1.18 -20.77 -2.86
CA ASP A 114 -1.55 -20.35 -4.22
C ASP A 114 -2.59 -21.30 -4.85
N LEU A 115 -3.55 -21.76 -4.05
CA LEU A 115 -4.52 -22.79 -4.42
C LEU A 115 -5.36 -22.34 -5.62
N LYS A 116 -5.54 -23.22 -6.60
CA LYS A 116 -6.53 -23.11 -7.70
C LYS A 116 -7.94 -23.49 -7.25
N LEU A 117 -8.29 -23.31 -5.98
CA LEU A 117 -9.63 -23.64 -5.51
C LEU A 117 -10.65 -22.75 -6.20
N GLU A 118 -11.81 -23.32 -6.51
CA GLU A 118 -13.00 -22.57 -6.90
C GLU A 118 -13.30 -21.59 -5.77
N ASP A 119 -12.93 -20.32 -5.98
CA ASP A 119 -12.97 -19.24 -5.00
C ASP A 119 -14.45 -18.88 -4.73
N ARG A 120 -15.15 -19.76 -4.01
CA ARG A 120 -16.52 -19.52 -3.57
C ARG A 120 -16.44 -18.50 -2.46
N GLN A 121 -16.84 -17.27 -2.77
CA GLN A 121 -16.84 -16.12 -1.88
C GLN A 121 -17.45 -16.40 -0.50
N GLU A 122 -18.40 -17.34 -0.42
CA GLU A 122 -19.09 -17.78 0.78
C GLU A 122 -18.18 -18.51 1.79
N ASP A 123 -17.01 -19.00 1.35
CA ASP A 123 -16.13 -19.86 2.15
C ASP A 123 -14.84 -19.15 2.63
N TRP A 124 -14.63 -17.87 2.30
CA TRP A 124 -13.38 -17.14 2.61
C TRP A 124 -12.95 -17.22 4.08
N ASP A 125 -13.90 -17.10 5.02
CA ASP A 125 -13.58 -17.16 6.45
C ASP A 125 -13.04 -18.55 6.86
N ALA A 126 -13.66 -19.61 6.35
CA ALA A 126 -13.26 -20.99 6.60
C ALA A 126 -11.94 -21.33 5.92
N GLU A 127 -11.70 -20.84 4.70
CA GLU A 127 -10.43 -20.99 4.01
C GLU A 127 -9.29 -20.30 4.76
N MET A 128 -9.47 -19.03 5.13
CA MET A 128 -8.47 -18.28 5.91
C MET A 128 -8.20 -18.94 7.26
N LEU A 129 -9.22 -19.53 7.90
CA LEU A 129 -9.04 -20.31 9.13
C LEU A 129 -8.13 -21.52 8.88
N ASN A 130 -8.40 -22.28 7.81
CA ASN A 130 -7.62 -23.45 7.43
C ASN A 130 -6.17 -23.11 7.05
N TRP A 131 -5.92 -21.92 6.50
CA TRP A 131 -4.56 -21.43 6.27
C TRP A 131 -3.82 -21.09 7.58
N GLY A 132 -4.55 -20.91 8.68
CA GLY A 132 -4.03 -20.50 9.97
C GLY A 132 -3.99 -18.98 10.16
N VAL A 133 -4.81 -18.22 9.44
CA VAL A 133 -4.92 -16.76 9.62
C VAL A 133 -5.66 -16.44 10.92
N LYS A 134 -5.13 -15.49 11.69
CA LYS A 134 -5.67 -15.07 12.99
C LYS A 134 -7.08 -14.52 12.84
N ALA A 135 -7.96 -14.86 13.80
CA ALA A 135 -9.37 -14.48 13.78
C ALA A 135 -9.60 -12.96 13.64
N GLU A 136 -8.75 -12.13 14.26
CA GLU A 136 -8.81 -10.67 14.14
C GLU A 136 -8.66 -10.20 12.69
N LEU A 137 -7.64 -10.70 11.99
CA LEU A 137 -7.39 -10.35 10.60
C LEU A 137 -8.50 -10.86 9.68
N ARG A 138 -9.00 -12.09 9.92
CA ARG A 138 -10.14 -12.64 9.16
C ARG A 138 -11.38 -11.76 9.30
N ALA A 139 -11.74 -11.40 10.55
CA ALA A 139 -12.87 -10.53 10.83
C ALA A 139 -12.71 -9.12 10.22
N ALA A 140 -11.47 -8.62 10.11
CA ALA A 140 -11.20 -7.34 9.48
C ALA A 140 -11.30 -7.39 7.95
N ILE A 141 -10.84 -8.47 7.33
CA ILE A 141 -10.97 -8.69 5.89
C ILE A 141 -12.44 -8.86 5.51
N MET A 142 -13.20 -9.61 6.30
CA MET A 142 -14.60 -9.98 6.05
C MET A 142 -15.64 -8.92 6.48
N ASP A 143 -15.20 -7.70 6.82
CA ASP A 143 -16.11 -6.64 7.23
C ASP A 143 -17.10 -6.28 6.11
N GLU A 144 -18.40 -6.45 6.38
CA GLU A 144 -19.47 -6.30 5.41
C GLU A 144 -19.56 -4.88 4.84
N ALA A 145 -19.18 -3.87 5.63
CA ALA A 145 -19.17 -2.47 5.21
C ALA A 145 -18.25 -2.21 4.01
N TYR A 146 -17.26 -3.08 3.80
CA TYR A 146 -16.29 -2.98 2.71
C TYR A 146 -16.42 -4.11 1.69
N THR A 147 -17.57 -4.78 1.61
CA THR A 147 -17.78 -5.91 0.69
C THR A 147 -17.47 -5.55 -0.76
N ASN A 148 -17.83 -4.35 -1.21
CA ASN A 148 -17.55 -3.90 -2.56
C ASN A 148 -16.05 -3.79 -2.87
N ILE A 149 -15.24 -3.23 -1.95
CA ILE A 149 -13.78 -3.16 -2.08
C ILE A 149 -13.15 -4.53 -1.91
N ARG A 150 -13.59 -5.28 -0.89
CA ARG A 150 -13.12 -6.63 -0.59
C ARG A 150 -13.20 -7.53 -1.82
N LEU A 151 -14.20 -7.36 -2.69
CA LEU A 151 -14.36 -8.21 -3.86
C LEU A 151 -13.41 -7.90 -5.01
N THR A 152 -12.75 -6.73 -5.01
CA THR A 152 -11.84 -6.32 -6.09
C THR A 152 -10.60 -7.20 -6.20
N GLU A 153 -10.27 -7.93 -5.13
CA GLU A 153 -9.15 -8.86 -5.06
C GLU A 153 -9.52 -10.12 -4.26
N SER A 154 -8.69 -11.17 -4.31
CA SER A 154 -9.02 -12.45 -3.66
C SER A 154 -8.70 -12.45 -2.16
N ALA A 155 -9.19 -13.44 -1.41
CA ALA A 155 -8.81 -13.62 -0.01
C ALA A 155 -7.29 -13.74 0.18
N GLN A 156 -6.60 -14.48 -0.70
CA GLN A 156 -5.14 -14.62 -0.64
C GLN A 156 -4.44 -13.28 -0.83
N TYR A 157 -4.92 -12.45 -1.78
CA TYR A 157 -4.38 -11.11 -1.98
C TYR A 157 -4.55 -10.28 -0.72
N TRP A 158 -5.76 -10.18 -0.15
CA TRP A 158 -5.99 -9.33 1.03
C TRP A 158 -5.23 -9.81 2.26
N VAL A 159 -5.07 -11.11 2.46
CA VAL A 159 -4.23 -11.67 3.53
C VAL A 159 -2.77 -11.24 3.31
N LYS A 160 -2.20 -11.50 2.13
CA LYS A 160 -0.80 -11.17 1.82
C LYS A 160 -0.54 -9.66 1.92
N ASP A 161 -1.43 -8.85 1.31
CA ASP A 161 -1.39 -7.39 1.34
C ASP A 161 -1.43 -6.84 2.77
N THR A 162 -2.32 -7.36 3.62
CA THR A 162 -2.40 -6.90 5.02
C THR A 162 -1.15 -7.29 5.82
N MET A 163 -0.68 -8.53 5.66
CA MET A 163 0.51 -9.02 6.34
C MET A 163 1.76 -8.22 5.95
N GLU A 164 1.91 -7.92 4.66
CA GLU A 164 2.99 -7.08 4.14
C GLU A 164 2.94 -5.68 4.73
N ILE A 165 1.78 -5.00 4.71
CA ILE A 165 1.65 -3.65 5.27
C ILE A 165 1.99 -3.64 6.77
N ARG A 166 1.53 -4.65 7.52
CA ARG A 166 1.88 -4.80 8.94
C ARG A 166 3.39 -4.99 9.10
N TYR A 167 4.03 -5.80 8.29
CA TYR A 167 5.49 -5.99 8.33
C TYR A 167 6.27 -4.71 8.01
N LEU A 168 5.90 -4.00 6.94
CA LEU A 168 6.54 -2.73 6.54
C LEU A 168 6.49 -1.69 7.67
N SER A 169 5.44 -1.69 8.49
CA SER A 169 5.36 -0.81 9.65
C SER A 169 6.40 -1.14 10.74
N LEU A 170 6.78 -2.41 10.90
CA LEU A 170 7.87 -2.82 11.81
C LEU A 170 9.23 -2.39 11.24
N GLU A 171 9.43 -2.54 9.94
CA GLU A 171 10.64 -2.05 9.27
C GLU A 171 10.77 -0.53 9.39
N ARG A 172 9.66 0.21 9.30
CA ARG A 172 9.63 1.64 9.56
C ARG A 172 10.08 1.96 10.98
N LEU A 173 9.48 1.32 11.99
CA LEU A 173 9.90 1.52 13.39
C LEU A 173 11.40 1.25 13.58
N GLN A 174 11.91 0.19 12.94
CA GLN A 174 13.32 -0.17 13.01
C GLN A 174 14.22 0.89 12.37
N ARG A 175 13.88 1.34 11.17
CA ARG A 175 14.59 2.40 10.47
C ARG A 175 14.59 3.71 11.26
N ASP A 176 13.44 4.10 11.80
CA ASP A 176 13.29 5.32 12.60
C ASP A 176 14.12 5.24 13.89
N SER A 177 14.17 4.06 14.52
CA SER A 177 15.01 3.82 15.70
C SER A 177 16.50 3.97 15.37
N GLN A 178 16.95 3.39 14.26
CA GLN A 178 18.34 3.52 13.81
C GLN A 178 18.70 4.97 13.46
N MET A 179 17.80 5.71 12.79
CA MET A 179 17.99 7.13 12.46
C MET A 179 18.12 8.00 13.71
N ARG A 180 17.32 7.76 14.76
CA ARG A 180 17.42 8.51 16.03
C ARG A 180 18.76 8.30 16.73
N VAL A 181 19.29 7.06 16.71
CA VAL A 181 20.63 6.78 17.25
C VAL A 181 21.72 7.53 16.48
N GLN A 182 21.66 7.49 15.15
CA GLN A 182 22.65 8.17 14.29
C GLN A 182 22.63 9.69 14.52
N THR A 183 21.45 10.31 14.54
CA THR A 183 21.29 11.76 14.77
C THR A 183 21.80 12.19 16.15
N SER A 184 21.56 11.36 17.18
CA SER A 184 22.05 11.62 18.54
C SER A 184 23.57 11.53 18.64
N ALA A 185 24.19 10.60 17.91
CA ALA A 185 25.64 10.47 17.86
C ALA A 185 26.30 11.68 17.16
N THR A 186 25.74 12.13 16.04
CA THR A 186 26.28 13.28 15.29
C THR A 186 26.09 14.61 16.01
N SER A 187 25.01 14.79 16.78
CA SER A 187 24.73 16.02 17.53
C SER A 187 25.74 16.29 18.67
N THR A 188 26.60 15.32 19.00
CA THR A 188 27.67 15.49 20.00
C THR A 188 28.97 16.02 19.38
N SER A 189 29.06 16.12 18.05
CA SER A 189 30.21 16.67 17.33
C SER A 189 29.76 17.71 16.30
N ASN A 190 30.09 18.97 16.54
CA ASN A 190 30.11 20.13 15.61
C ASN A 190 29.04 21.20 15.85
N THR A 191 29.39 22.12 16.76
CA THR A 191 29.24 23.57 16.54
C THR A 191 30.24 23.99 15.45
N THR A 192 29.78 24.23 14.22
CA THR A 192 30.38 25.22 13.31
C THR A 192 29.42 25.50 12.16
N ASP A 193 29.02 26.77 12.09
CA ASP A 193 28.32 27.41 10.98
C ASP A 193 28.93 27.07 9.63
N THR A 194 28.11 26.68 8.67
CA THR A 194 28.21 27.24 7.31
C THR A 194 26.89 27.09 6.57
N ARG A 195 26.29 28.25 6.31
CA ARG A 195 24.99 28.45 5.68
C ARG A 195 25.23 28.55 4.18
N GLU A 196 25.00 27.48 3.43
CA GLU A 196 24.98 27.52 1.96
C GLU A 196 23.53 27.42 1.47
N ASN A 197 23.10 28.48 0.77
CA ASN A 197 21.79 28.56 0.14
C ASN A 197 21.79 27.71 -1.13
N PRO A 198 20.78 26.84 -1.36
CA PRO A 198 20.59 26.22 -2.66
C PRO A 198 19.99 27.24 -3.64
N VAL A 199 20.63 27.35 -4.80
CA VAL A 199 20.13 28.08 -5.97
C VAL A 199 18.92 27.33 -6.51
N VAL A 200 17.74 27.95 -6.40
CA VAL A 200 16.50 27.47 -7.01
C VAL A 200 16.55 27.75 -8.51
N ILE A 201 16.69 26.70 -9.33
CA ILE A 201 16.50 26.80 -10.78
C ILE A 201 14.99 26.73 -11.03
N THR A 202 14.37 27.87 -11.30
CA THR A 202 12.97 27.94 -11.73
C THR A 202 12.91 27.69 -13.24
N GLN A 203 12.57 26.47 -13.65
CA GLN A 203 12.20 26.21 -15.05
C GLN A 203 10.79 26.76 -15.30
N SER A 204 10.71 27.74 -16.21
CA SER A 204 9.48 28.37 -16.66
C SER A 204 8.71 27.40 -17.55
N ALA A 205 7.66 26.78 -17.02
CA ALA A 205 6.64 26.10 -17.81
C ALA A 205 5.99 27.10 -18.78
N THR A 206 5.78 26.69 -20.03
CA THR A 206 5.01 27.44 -21.02
C THR A 206 3.61 27.70 -20.47
N SER A 207 3.23 28.98 -20.34
CA SER A 207 1.93 29.39 -19.82
C SER A 207 0.82 28.86 -20.74
N SER A 208 0.14 27.80 -20.31
CA SER A 208 -1.09 27.36 -20.95
C SER A 208 -2.26 28.22 -20.47
N THR A 209 -3.17 28.52 -21.37
CA THR A 209 -4.27 29.47 -21.18
C THR A 209 -5.55 28.84 -20.63
N VAL A 210 -5.56 27.54 -20.31
CA VAL A 210 -6.71 26.84 -19.74
C VAL A 210 -6.64 26.92 -18.21
N PRO A 211 -7.50 27.72 -17.55
CA PRO A 211 -7.48 27.81 -16.09
C PRO A 211 -7.95 26.50 -15.46
N GLY A 212 -7.36 26.14 -14.34
CA GLY A 212 -7.82 25.05 -13.48
C GLY A 212 -6.86 23.87 -13.35
N ARG A 213 -7.14 23.05 -12.35
CA ARG A 213 -6.43 21.81 -12.06
C ARG A 213 -7.46 20.71 -11.85
N LEU A 214 -7.15 19.51 -12.32
CA LEU A 214 -7.88 18.30 -12.02
C LEU A 214 -7.29 17.68 -10.76
N ALA A 215 -8.14 17.38 -9.78
CA ALA A 215 -7.78 16.65 -8.58
C ALA A 215 -8.19 15.18 -8.73
N LEU A 216 -7.27 14.27 -8.45
CA LEU A 216 -7.46 12.82 -8.48
C LEU A 216 -7.00 12.24 -7.13
N TYR A 217 -7.71 11.24 -6.63
CA TYR A 217 -7.55 10.73 -5.27
C TYR A 217 -7.09 9.27 -5.25
N LYS A 218 -6.28 8.93 -4.25
CA LYS A 218 -5.85 7.55 -3.97
C LYS A 218 -5.64 7.37 -2.47
N ALA A 219 -6.18 6.27 -1.93
CA ALA A 219 -5.82 5.83 -0.59
C ALA A 219 -4.71 4.79 -0.64
N ILE A 220 -3.74 4.90 0.27
CA ILE A 220 -2.60 3.98 0.36
C ILE A 220 -2.13 3.86 1.81
N ALA A 221 -1.57 2.71 2.18
CA ALA A 221 -0.92 2.58 3.49
C ALA A 221 0.35 3.44 3.52
N LYS A 222 0.53 4.24 4.60
CA LYS A 222 1.71 5.11 4.79
C LYS A 222 3.03 4.38 4.55
N ASP A 223 3.14 3.15 5.04
CA ASP A 223 4.36 2.35 4.96
C ASP A 223 4.74 1.90 3.55
N ARG A 224 3.84 2.04 2.56
CA ARG A 224 4.14 1.79 1.14
C ARG A 224 4.61 3.03 0.39
N VAL A 225 4.43 4.21 0.98
CA VAL A 225 4.77 5.46 0.32
C VAL A 225 6.26 5.71 0.47
N GLY A 226 6.96 5.65 -0.66
CA GLY A 226 8.34 6.07 -0.77
C GLY A 226 8.44 7.60 -0.83
N GLN A 227 9.51 8.13 -0.26
CA GLN A 227 9.87 9.53 -0.41
C GLN A 227 11.17 9.64 -1.20
N ASP A 228 11.27 10.68 -2.02
CA ASP A 228 12.51 11.04 -2.69
C ASP A 228 13.52 11.68 -1.71
N PRO A 229 14.76 11.97 -2.13
CA PRO A 229 15.76 12.61 -1.27
C PRO A 229 15.36 14.00 -0.73
N THR A 230 14.33 14.65 -1.30
CA THR A 230 13.79 15.93 -0.85
C THR A 230 12.67 15.77 0.18
N GLY A 231 12.23 14.53 0.45
CA GLY A 231 11.10 14.21 1.32
C GLY A 231 9.74 14.24 0.63
N LYS A 232 9.68 14.53 -0.69
CA LYS A 232 8.44 14.51 -1.45
C LYS A 232 8.02 13.08 -1.74
N ILE A 233 6.70 12.83 -1.80
CA ILE A 233 6.16 11.53 -2.19
C ILE A 233 6.62 11.16 -3.60
N SER A 234 7.29 10.01 -3.72
CA SER A 234 7.72 9.45 -5.00
C SER A 234 6.53 8.82 -5.73
N ILE A 235 6.28 9.21 -6.98
CA ILE A 235 5.19 8.68 -7.80
C ILE A 235 5.40 7.19 -8.11
N GLU A 236 6.65 6.76 -8.30
CA GLU A 236 7.01 5.36 -8.54
C GLU A 236 6.51 4.44 -7.42
N SER A 237 6.57 4.89 -6.15
CA SER A 237 6.08 4.13 -5.00
C SER A 237 4.56 3.93 -4.99
N LEU A 238 3.82 4.65 -5.84
CA LEU A 238 2.37 4.59 -5.94
C LEU A 238 1.87 3.65 -7.05
N VAL A 239 2.77 3.06 -7.83
CA VAL A 239 2.44 2.17 -8.94
C VAL A 239 1.73 0.91 -8.44
N SER A 240 0.73 0.44 -9.20
CA SER A 240 0.05 -0.83 -8.93
C SER A 240 0.72 -1.97 -9.68
N GLY A 241 0.87 -3.13 -9.01
CA GLY A 241 1.41 -4.35 -9.61
C GLY A 241 0.46 -5.01 -10.63
N THR A 242 1.00 -5.97 -11.39
CA THR A 242 0.24 -6.81 -12.33
C THR A 242 -0.08 -8.18 -11.74
N PRO A 243 -1.22 -8.82 -12.07
CA PRO A 243 -2.24 -8.34 -13.01
C PRO A 243 -3.17 -7.29 -12.39
N SER A 244 -3.64 -6.36 -13.23
CA SER A 244 -4.61 -5.29 -12.91
C SER A 244 -5.61 -5.10 -14.05
N ASP A 245 -6.54 -4.15 -13.94
CA ASP A 245 -7.64 -3.93 -14.90
C ASP A 245 -7.16 -3.74 -16.35
N PHE A 246 -6.04 -3.04 -16.55
CA PHE A 246 -5.52 -2.69 -17.89
C PHE A 246 -4.12 -3.24 -18.16
N ARG A 247 -3.63 -4.15 -17.32
CA ARG A 247 -2.27 -4.69 -17.43
C ARG A 247 -2.20 -6.12 -16.88
N GLY A 248 -2.03 -7.11 -17.76
CA GLY A 248 -1.88 -8.50 -17.33
C GLY A 248 -0.46 -8.88 -16.91
N VAL A 249 0.55 -8.41 -17.63
CA VAL A 249 1.95 -8.74 -17.33
C VAL A 249 2.83 -7.52 -17.55
N GLY A 250 3.62 -7.20 -16.52
CA GLY A 250 4.69 -6.21 -16.55
C GLY A 250 4.23 -4.79 -16.93
N GLY A 251 5.21 -3.88 -16.99
CA GLY A 251 4.97 -2.46 -17.22
C GLY A 251 4.32 -1.76 -16.04
N THR A 252 4.21 -0.45 -16.18
CA THR A 252 3.94 0.46 -15.07
C THR A 252 2.55 1.08 -15.25
N THR A 253 1.71 0.95 -14.23
CA THR A 253 0.36 1.54 -14.20
C THR A 253 0.09 2.24 -12.89
N LEU A 254 -0.37 3.48 -12.98
CA LEU A 254 -0.73 4.30 -11.84
C LEU A 254 -2.23 4.63 -11.90
N TYR A 255 -2.92 4.27 -10.83
CA TYR A 255 -4.37 4.38 -10.71
C TYR A 255 -4.74 5.44 -9.68
N PHE A 256 -5.61 6.37 -10.07
CA PHE A 256 -6.32 7.30 -9.19
C PHE A 256 -7.80 7.34 -9.56
N THR A 257 -8.66 7.82 -8.67
CA THR A 257 -10.08 8.06 -8.93
C THR A 257 -10.40 9.56 -8.87
N PRO A 258 -11.29 10.11 -9.71
CA PRO A 258 -11.71 11.50 -9.57
C PRO A 258 -12.67 11.70 -8.37
N THR A 259 -13.16 10.61 -7.78
CA THR A 259 -14.21 10.64 -6.75
C THR A 259 -13.58 10.44 -5.37
N LEU A 260 -13.56 11.49 -4.55
CA LEU A 260 -13.02 11.44 -3.19
C LEU A 260 -13.61 10.29 -2.37
N LYS A 261 -14.94 10.11 -2.41
CA LYS A 261 -15.66 9.04 -1.70
C LYS A 261 -15.17 7.64 -2.04
N VAL A 262 -14.81 7.38 -3.30
CA VAL A 262 -14.24 6.08 -3.70
C VAL A 262 -12.90 5.87 -2.99
N ALA A 263 -12.03 6.88 -2.98
CA ALA A 263 -10.75 6.81 -2.27
C ALA A 263 -10.94 6.68 -0.75
N GLU A 264 -11.91 7.38 -0.15
CA GLU A 264 -12.25 7.25 1.27
C GLU A 264 -12.70 5.85 1.63
N HIS A 265 -13.45 5.21 0.75
CA HIS A 265 -13.90 3.83 0.96
C HIS A 265 -12.73 2.85 0.98
N TYR A 266 -11.76 3.00 0.07
CA TYR A 266 -10.48 2.28 0.12
C TYR A 266 -9.69 2.60 1.40
N ARG A 267 -9.64 3.88 1.82
CA ARG A 267 -8.95 4.31 3.04
C ARG A 267 -9.54 3.65 4.29
N GLY A 268 -10.86 3.61 4.38
CA GLY A 268 -11.60 2.94 5.45
C GLY A 268 -11.26 1.46 5.51
N TYR A 269 -11.20 0.78 4.36
CA TYR A 269 -10.86 -0.64 4.32
C TYR A 269 -9.42 -0.92 4.77
N ILE A 270 -8.45 -0.08 4.37
CA ILE A 270 -7.07 -0.20 4.86
C ILE A 270 -7.03 -0.04 6.39
N ARG A 271 -7.69 1.00 6.92
CA ARG A 271 -7.78 1.25 8.38
C ARG A 271 -8.41 0.07 9.11
N ARG A 272 -9.44 -0.53 8.53
CA ARG A 272 -10.15 -1.68 9.12
C ARG A 272 -9.25 -2.90 9.26
N ARG A 273 -8.47 -3.21 8.22
CA ARG A 273 -7.54 -4.35 8.16
C ARG A 273 -6.29 -4.14 9.02
N TYR A 274 -5.89 -2.90 9.24
CA TYR A 274 -4.73 -2.60 10.07
C TYR A 274 -4.83 -1.24 10.75
N ASN A 275 -5.19 -1.27 12.04
CA ASN A 275 -5.33 -0.07 12.86
C ASN A 275 -3.99 0.66 13.14
N GLY A 276 -2.85 -0.01 12.93
CA GLY A 276 -1.53 0.57 13.11
C GLY A 276 -0.96 1.26 11.86
N ALA A 277 -1.53 1.02 10.67
CA ALA A 277 -1.22 1.82 9.50
C ALA A 277 -2.09 3.08 9.60
N ALA A 278 -1.47 4.25 9.56
CA ALA A 278 -2.20 5.44 9.16
C ALA A 278 -2.36 5.35 7.63
N PRO A 279 -3.54 5.00 7.07
CA PRO A 279 -3.70 5.14 5.64
C PRO A 279 -3.69 6.61 5.26
N LEU A 280 -2.91 6.93 4.24
CA LEU A 280 -2.82 8.26 3.67
C LEU A 280 -3.90 8.42 2.61
N MET A 281 -4.48 9.62 2.57
CA MET A 281 -5.27 10.07 1.43
C MET A 281 -4.38 10.98 0.59
N LEU A 282 -4.12 10.57 -0.66
CA LEU A 282 -3.32 11.33 -1.60
C LEU A 282 -4.25 12.04 -2.59
N GLU A 283 -3.92 13.30 -2.88
CA GLU A 283 -4.46 14.03 -4.02
C GLU A 283 -3.32 14.28 -5.02
N LEU A 284 -3.50 13.78 -6.24
CA LEU A 284 -2.73 14.16 -7.41
C LEU A 284 -3.45 15.33 -8.10
N SER A 285 -2.84 16.50 -8.04
CA SER A 285 -3.33 17.70 -8.71
C SER A 285 -2.55 17.92 -10.00
N VAL A 286 -3.22 17.90 -11.15
CA VAL A 286 -2.61 18.06 -12.49
C VAL A 286 -3.25 19.24 -13.22
N THR A 287 -2.47 19.96 -14.03
CA THR A 287 -3.01 21.09 -14.80
C THR A 287 -3.98 20.60 -15.88
N ASN A 288 -5.08 21.34 -16.12
CA ASN A 288 -6.03 20.98 -17.17
C ASN A 288 -5.35 20.91 -18.54
N SER A 289 -4.39 21.82 -18.80
CA SER A 289 -3.59 21.82 -20.02
C SER A 289 -2.78 20.55 -20.23
N PHE A 290 -2.26 19.95 -19.16
CA PHE A 290 -1.53 18.70 -19.25
C PHE A 290 -2.46 17.55 -19.63
N ILE A 291 -3.62 17.46 -18.98
CA ILE A 291 -4.63 16.43 -19.27
C ILE A 291 -5.17 16.59 -20.69
N GLU A 292 -5.47 17.81 -21.14
CA GLU A 292 -5.95 18.07 -22.50
C GLU A 292 -4.90 17.78 -23.57
N ALA A 293 -3.60 17.94 -23.25
CA ALA A 293 -2.51 17.60 -24.14
C ALA A 293 -2.28 16.09 -24.28
N ILE A 294 -2.91 15.27 -23.43
CA ILE A 294 -2.80 13.82 -23.43
C ILE A 294 -4.17 13.27 -23.82
N PRO A 295 -4.40 12.86 -25.08
CA PRO A 295 -5.72 12.43 -25.52
C PRO A 295 -6.19 11.24 -24.67
N PRO A 296 -7.21 11.41 -23.81
CA PRO A 296 -7.65 10.34 -22.95
C PRO A 296 -8.40 9.31 -23.78
N TYR A 297 -8.17 8.04 -23.51
CA TYR A 297 -9.04 6.99 -24.03
C TYR A 297 -10.15 6.74 -23.01
N ILE A 298 -11.29 7.39 -23.23
CA ILE A 298 -12.49 7.19 -22.40
C ILE A 298 -13.12 5.86 -22.82
N LEU A 299 -13.15 4.91 -21.90
CA LEU A 299 -13.61 3.56 -22.12
C LEU A 299 -14.76 3.26 -21.16
N SER A 300 -15.99 3.45 -21.63
CA SER A 300 -17.19 3.08 -20.90
C SER A 300 -17.33 1.56 -20.78
N PHE A 301 -18.12 1.10 -19.81
CA PHE A 301 -18.50 -0.30 -19.71
C PHE A 301 -19.15 -0.78 -21.02
N GLY A 302 -18.58 -1.81 -21.62
CA GLY A 302 -18.98 -2.36 -22.92
C GLY A 302 -18.03 -3.49 -23.33
N ASP A 303 -18.24 -4.07 -24.51
CA ASP A 303 -17.52 -5.29 -24.93
C ASP A 303 -16.00 -5.10 -24.99
N LEU A 304 -15.52 -3.94 -25.44
CA LEU A 304 -14.10 -3.61 -25.43
C LEU A 304 -13.52 -3.56 -24.00
N TRP A 305 -14.23 -2.92 -23.06
CA TRP A 305 -13.80 -2.87 -21.66
C TRP A 305 -13.75 -4.27 -21.07
N LYS A 306 -14.79 -5.08 -21.30
CA LYS A 306 -14.87 -6.45 -20.81
C LYS A 306 -13.72 -7.31 -21.36
N GLU A 307 -13.44 -7.22 -22.66
CA GLU A 307 -12.36 -8.00 -23.29
C GLU A 307 -10.98 -7.62 -22.73
N ILE A 308 -10.73 -6.31 -22.53
CA ILE A 308 -9.48 -5.81 -21.95
C ILE A 308 -9.31 -6.28 -20.50
N VAL A 309 -10.34 -6.10 -19.67
CA VAL A 309 -10.33 -6.49 -18.25
C VAL A 309 -10.21 -8.01 -18.14
N TYR A 310 -10.99 -8.77 -18.91
CA TYR A 310 -10.91 -10.24 -18.98
C TYR A 310 -9.50 -10.72 -19.29
N THR A 311 -8.87 -10.15 -20.31
CA THR A 311 -7.53 -10.55 -20.74
C THR A 311 -6.47 -10.13 -19.72
N SER A 312 -6.53 -8.90 -19.20
CA SER A 312 -5.54 -8.36 -18.28
C SER A 312 -5.59 -9.06 -16.92
N ARG A 313 -6.79 -9.23 -16.34
CA ARG A 313 -7.00 -9.88 -15.04
C ARG A 313 -6.62 -11.38 -15.05
N ARG A 314 -6.49 -11.99 -16.23
CA ARG A 314 -5.93 -13.35 -16.44
C ARG A 314 -4.41 -13.42 -16.48
N GLY A 315 -3.72 -12.29 -16.33
CA GLY A 315 -2.28 -12.24 -16.48
C GLY A 315 -1.84 -12.47 -17.93
N LEU A 316 -2.67 -12.09 -18.91
CA LEU A 316 -2.35 -12.26 -20.33
C LEU A 316 -2.02 -10.91 -20.98
N LEU A 317 -1.16 -10.94 -21.99
CA LEU A 317 -0.88 -9.78 -22.83
C LEU A 317 -2.04 -9.55 -23.81
N LEU A 318 -2.45 -8.29 -23.98
CA LEU A 318 -3.40 -7.89 -25.01
C LEU A 318 -2.82 -8.17 -26.41
N ARG A 319 -3.63 -8.79 -27.29
CA ARG A 319 -3.23 -9.23 -28.64
C ARG A 319 -3.95 -8.44 -29.74
N GLY A 320 -3.44 -8.54 -30.96
CA GLY A 320 -4.04 -7.90 -32.14
C GLY A 320 -4.20 -6.38 -31.95
N ASP A 321 -5.38 -5.87 -32.28
CA ASP A 321 -5.71 -4.44 -32.15
C ASP A 321 -5.73 -3.95 -30.70
N LEU A 322 -5.98 -4.83 -29.72
CA LEU A 322 -5.97 -4.47 -28.30
C LEU A 322 -4.58 -4.14 -27.78
N LYS A 323 -3.50 -4.58 -28.44
CA LYS A 323 -2.13 -4.24 -28.04
C LYS A 323 -1.89 -2.73 -28.02
N ARG A 324 -2.67 -1.96 -28.81
CA ARG A 324 -2.61 -0.48 -28.80
C ARG A 324 -3.00 0.12 -27.46
N ILE A 325 -3.81 -0.58 -26.66
CA ILE A 325 -4.25 -0.11 -25.34
C ILE A 325 -3.05 0.12 -24.43
N HIS A 326 -2.04 -0.76 -24.44
CA HIS A 326 -0.82 -0.60 -23.64
C HIS A 326 0.07 0.59 -24.03
N ARG A 327 -0.23 1.26 -25.15
CA ARG A 327 0.47 2.47 -25.61
C ARG A 327 -0.32 3.74 -25.31
N LEU A 328 -1.51 3.61 -24.75
CA LEU A 328 -2.31 4.77 -24.38
C LEU A 328 -1.71 5.39 -23.11
N PRO A 329 -1.39 6.70 -23.13
CA PRO A 329 -0.82 7.37 -21.96
C PRO A 329 -1.83 7.48 -20.81
N LEU A 330 -3.12 7.62 -21.13
CA LEU A 330 -4.21 7.77 -20.18
C LEU A 330 -5.46 7.02 -20.64
N ILE A 331 -5.99 6.17 -19.77
CA ILE A 331 -7.31 5.53 -19.91
C ILE A 331 -8.20 6.03 -18.78
N ILE A 332 -9.45 6.38 -19.10
CA ILE A 332 -10.49 6.72 -18.11
C ILE A 332 -11.59 5.68 -18.24
N ALA A 333 -11.84 4.91 -17.18
CA ALA A 333 -12.74 3.76 -17.25
C ALA A 333 -13.36 3.41 -15.90
N PRO A 334 -14.42 2.57 -15.87
CA PRO A 334 -14.93 1.97 -14.64
C PRO A 334 -13.87 1.10 -13.93
N ILE A 335 -13.94 1.03 -12.60
CA ILE A 335 -13.13 0.13 -11.76
C ILE A 335 -13.74 -1.27 -11.77
N ALA A 336 -12.93 -2.30 -12.02
CA ALA A 336 -13.43 -3.68 -11.93
C ALA A 336 -13.59 -4.09 -10.45
N GLN A 337 -14.77 -4.64 -10.12
CA GLN A 337 -15.07 -5.13 -8.78
C GLN A 337 -14.65 -6.59 -8.58
N SER A 338 -14.48 -7.40 -9.62
CA SER A 338 -14.19 -8.82 -9.42
C SER A 338 -12.69 -9.09 -9.44
N HIS A 339 -12.23 -9.87 -8.47
CA HIS A 339 -10.84 -10.30 -8.42
C HIS A 339 -10.41 -11.10 -9.65
N ASN A 340 -9.09 -11.11 -9.87
CA ASN A 340 -8.42 -11.75 -11.01
C ASN A 340 -8.94 -13.15 -11.33
N ARG A 341 -9.16 -13.99 -10.31
CA ARG A 341 -9.57 -15.38 -10.49
C ARG A 341 -11.04 -15.53 -10.91
N THR A 342 -11.97 -14.77 -10.33
CA THR A 342 -13.37 -14.79 -10.75
C THR A 342 -13.48 -14.47 -12.22
N ILE A 343 -12.77 -13.43 -12.67
CA ILE A 343 -12.71 -13.06 -14.09
C ILE A 343 -12.03 -14.15 -14.92
N SER A 344 -10.94 -14.74 -14.41
CA SER A 344 -10.21 -15.81 -15.10
C SER A 344 -10.99 -17.11 -15.26
N SER A 345 -11.96 -17.37 -14.37
CA SER A 345 -12.83 -18.54 -14.44
C SER A 345 -14.00 -18.39 -15.40
N LEU A 346 -14.25 -17.18 -15.94
CA LEU A 346 -15.26 -16.98 -16.96
C LEU A 346 -14.80 -17.64 -18.27
N ASP A 347 -15.71 -18.33 -18.94
CA ASP A 347 -15.44 -18.95 -20.24
C ASP A 347 -15.20 -17.91 -21.32
N ASP A 348 -15.90 -16.78 -21.20
CA ASP A 348 -15.92 -15.71 -22.18
C ASP A 348 -16.16 -14.35 -21.52
N TYR A 349 -15.57 -13.29 -22.09
CA TYR A 349 -15.67 -11.93 -21.55
C TYR A 349 -17.10 -11.38 -21.60
N HIS A 350 -18.01 -11.91 -22.43
CA HIS A 350 -19.43 -11.55 -22.44
C HIS A 350 -20.14 -11.91 -21.12
N GLN A 351 -19.60 -12.84 -20.34
CA GLN A 351 -20.14 -13.18 -19.00
C GLN A 351 -19.88 -12.06 -17.97
N ILE A 352 -19.00 -11.10 -18.28
CA ILE A 352 -18.78 -9.91 -17.46
C ILE A 352 -20.00 -8.99 -17.57
N SER A 353 -20.71 -8.84 -16.44
CA SER A 353 -21.86 -7.96 -16.27
C SER A 353 -21.54 -6.76 -15.38
N SER A 354 -22.19 -5.62 -15.65
CA SER A 354 -21.99 -4.38 -14.89
C SER A 354 -22.36 -4.56 -13.41
N VAL A 355 -23.45 -5.29 -13.13
CA VAL A 355 -23.98 -5.50 -11.77
C VAL A 355 -23.00 -6.26 -10.86
N ARG A 356 -22.16 -7.14 -11.42
CA ARG A 356 -21.26 -7.99 -10.62
C ARG A 356 -19.79 -7.60 -10.70
N HIS A 357 -19.38 -6.98 -11.81
CA HIS A 357 -17.96 -6.82 -12.13
C HIS A 357 -17.51 -5.37 -12.23
N VAL A 358 -18.40 -4.40 -12.03
CA VAL A 358 -18.07 -2.97 -11.95
C VAL A 358 -18.28 -2.51 -10.52
N LEU A 359 -17.31 -1.76 -9.98
CA LEU A 359 -17.37 -1.25 -8.63
C LEU A 359 -18.36 -0.08 -8.55
N TYR A 360 -19.27 -0.13 -7.58
CA TYR A 360 -20.15 0.97 -7.21
C TYR A 360 -19.85 1.42 -5.78
N VAL A 361 -19.90 2.74 -5.58
CA VAL A 361 -19.82 3.40 -4.27
C VAL A 361 -20.98 4.38 -4.20
N GLU A 362 -21.84 4.23 -3.19
CA GLU A 362 -23.07 5.04 -3.03
C GLU A 362 -23.90 5.10 -4.33
N ASP A 363 -24.20 3.93 -4.90
CA ASP A 363 -24.99 3.76 -6.13
C ASP A 363 -24.39 4.42 -7.39
N SER A 364 -23.18 4.95 -7.30
CA SER A 364 -22.46 5.57 -8.41
C SER A 364 -21.34 4.67 -8.92
N GLU A 365 -21.23 4.55 -10.25
CA GLU A 365 -20.14 3.82 -10.90
C GLU A 365 -18.80 4.46 -10.51
N ALA A 366 -17.90 3.66 -9.95
CA ALA A 366 -16.58 4.13 -9.57
C ALA A 366 -15.66 4.19 -10.79
N ILE A 367 -15.09 5.37 -11.05
CA ILE A 367 -14.21 5.64 -12.19
C ILE A 367 -12.75 5.71 -11.75
N GLN A 368 -11.86 5.28 -12.63
CA GLN A 368 -10.40 5.38 -12.49
C GLN A 368 -9.74 6.06 -13.68
N TYR A 369 -8.69 6.80 -13.37
CA TYR A 369 -7.71 7.35 -14.28
C TYR A 369 -6.48 6.44 -14.22
N VAL A 370 -6.11 5.88 -15.36
CA VAL A 370 -5.04 4.91 -15.50
C VAL A 370 -3.94 5.51 -16.35
N PHE A 371 -2.88 5.98 -15.68
CA PHE A 371 -1.69 6.47 -16.34
C PHE A 371 -0.76 5.29 -16.63
N GLN A 372 -0.29 5.17 -17.87
CA GLN A 372 0.49 4.00 -18.31
C GLN A 372 1.86 4.40 -18.86
N GLY A 373 2.86 3.59 -18.50
CA GLY A 373 4.23 3.72 -19.01
C GLY A 373 5.09 4.71 -18.23
N ASP A 374 6.39 4.45 -18.22
CA ASP A 374 7.36 5.20 -17.42
C ASP A 374 7.45 6.66 -17.88
N ASP A 375 7.42 6.90 -19.19
CA ASP A 375 7.33 8.25 -19.79
C ASP A 375 6.17 9.06 -19.20
N MET A 376 5.05 8.41 -18.88
CA MET A 376 3.91 9.09 -18.30
C MET A 376 4.12 9.42 -16.82
N LEU A 377 4.81 8.56 -16.08
CA LEU A 377 5.16 8.85 -14.68
C LEU A 377 6.12 10.02 -14.59
N TYR A 378 7.18 10.06 -15.40
CA TYR A 378 8.11 11.19 -15.42
C TYR A 378 7.40 12.51 -15.72
N ARG A 379 6.47 12.49 -16.67
CA ARG A 379 5.64 13.66 -16.97
C ARG A 379 4.69 14.02 -15.82
N LEU A 380 4.14 13.06 -15.08
CA LEU A 380 3.36 13.36 -13.88
C LEU A 380 4.21 13.97 -12.76
N GLU A 381 5.49 13.62 -12.65
CA GLU A 381 6.39 14.26 -11.69
C GLU A 381 6.68 15.72 -12.05
N GLU A 382 6.76 16.02 -13.35
CA GLU A 382 6.98 17.37 -13.89
C GLU A 382 5.72 18.25 -13.82
N TYR A 383 4.56 17.72 -14.20
CA TYR A 383 3.32 18.49 -14.38
C TYR A 383 2.27 18.26 -13.28
N GLY A 384 2.49 17.28 -12.41
CA GLY A 384 1.61 16.90 -11.32
C GLY A 384 2.19 17.23 -9.96
N GLU A 385 1.30 17.42 -9.00
CA GLU A 385 1.65 17.63 -7.60
C GLU A 385 0.88 16.60 -6.77
N VAL A 386 1.61 15.72 -6.08
CA VAL A 386 1.02 14.78 -5.11
C VAL A 386 1.12 15.39 -3.73
N ARG A 387 -0.01 15.53 -3.05
CA ARG A 387 -0.12 16.06 -1.70
C ARG A 387 -0.99 15.18 -0.80
N LEU A 388 -0.77 15.29 0.50
CA LEU A 388 -1.66 14.69 1.50
C LEU A 388 -2.94 15.51 1.61
N VAL A 389 -4.10 14.86 1.58
CA VAL A 389 -5.38 15.51 1.88
C VAL A 389 -5.51 15.59 3.40
N SER A 390 -5.63 16.81 3.93
CA SER A 390 -5.83 17.01 5.37
C SER A 390 -7.22 16.51 5.79
N GLU A 391 -7.33 15.94 6.99
CA GLU A 391 -8.62 15.46 7.51
C GLU A 391 -9.64 16.60 7.69
N THR A 392 -9.17 17.84 7.90
CA THR A 392 -10.00 19.05 7.95
C THR A 392 -10.62 19.44 6.62
N SER A 393 -10.03 19.06 5.49
CA SER A 393 -10.58 19.35 4.16
C SER A 393 -11.74 18.40 3.79
N ILE A 394 -11.81 17.24 4.46
CA ILE A 394 -12.78 16.17 4.19
C ILE A 394 -14.14 16.47 4.81
N SER A 395 -14.19 17.17 5.95
CA SER A 395 -15.46 17.47 6.64
C SER A 395 -16.24 18.66 6.05
N ALA A 396 -15.67 19.37 5.07
CA ALA A 396 -16.25 20.57 4.46
C ALA A 396 -16.90 20.33 3.08
N SER A 397 -16.78 19.12 2.53
CA SER A 397 -17.36 18.67 1.25
C SER A 397 -18.45 17.65 1.47
#